data_AF-A0A847KNC8-F1
#
_entry.id   AF-A0A847KNC8-F1
#
_cell.length_a   1.000
_cell.length_b   1.000
_cell.length_c   1.000
_cell.angle_alpha   90.00
_cell.angle_beta   90.00
_cell.angle_gamma   90.00
#
_symmetry.space_group_name_H-M   'P 1'
#
loop_
_entity.id
_entity.type
_entity.pdbx_description
1 polymer ?
#
loop_
_entity_poly.entity_id
_entity_poly.type
_entity_poly.pdbx_seq_one_letter_code
_entity_poly.pdbx_strand_id
1 'polypeptide(L)' 'KIRLITRVAFGFKSPEALIALAMLNLGGHRPVLPGRK' A
#
# COMPACT_ATOMS: atom_id res chain seq x y z
N LYS A 1 -9.89 -9.36 -3.76
CA LYS A 1 -9.39 -8.06 -3.23
C LYS A 1 -8.24 -7.48 -4.06
N ILE A 2 -7.20 -8.26 -4.39
CA ILE A 2 -6.02 -7.79 -5.15
C ILE A 2 -6.34 -7.10 -6.50
N ARG A 3 -7.31 -7.62 -7.26
CA ARG A 3 -7.75 -7.02 -8.55
C ARG A 3 -8.21 -5.57 -8.45
N LEU A 4 -8.84 -5.19 -7.32
CA LEU A 4 -9.29 -3.81 -7.11
C LEU A 4 -8.09 -2.90 -6.85
N ILE A 5 -7.13 -3.38 -6.06
CA ILE A 5 -5.89 -2.68 -5.73
C ILE A 5 -5.08 -2.43 -7.01
N THR A 6 -4.94 -3.46 -7.86
CA THR A 6 -4.27 -3.33 -9.17
C THR A 6 -4.92 -2.27 -10.04
N ARG A 7 -6.27 -2.22 -10.09
CA ARG A 7 -6.99 -1.23 -10.90
C ARG A 7 -6.81 0.20 -10.39
N VAL A 8 -6.87 0.41 -9.07
CA VAL A 8 -6.61 1.73 -8.47
C VAL A 8 -5.16 2.14 -8.69
N ALA A 9 -4.24 1.17 -8.67
CA ALA A 9 -2.82 1.44 -8.81
C ALA A 9 -2.33 1.75 -10.24
N PHE A 10 -3.07 1.32 -11.26
CA PHE A 10 -2.74 1.58 -12.68
C PHE A 10 -2.62 3.07 -13.02
N GLY A 11 -3.19 3.96 -12.22
CA GLY A 11 -3.08 5.41 -12.37
C GLY A 11 -1.82 6.04 -11.78
N PHE A 12 -0.99 5.28 -11.05
CA PHE A 12 0.27 5.80 -10.50
C PHE A 12 1.43 5.59 -11.46
N LYS A 13 2.37 6.54 -11.44
CA LYS A 13 3.56 6.53 -12.29
C LYS A 13 4.58 5.45 -11.90
N SER A 14 4.40 4.79 -10.76
CA SER A 14 5.38 3.85 -10.21
C SER A 14 4.74 2.65 -9.49
N PRO A 15 5.42 1.49 -9.47
CA PRO A 15 4.90 0.25 -8.89
C PRO A 15 4.82 0.28 -7.35
N GLU A 16 5.53 1.19 -6.68
CA GLU A 16 5.56 1.33 -5.22
C GLU A 16 4.17 1.66 -4.65
N ALA A 17 3.34 2.40 -5.40
CA ALA A 17 1.98 2.71 -5.01
C ALA A 17 1.07 1.47 -4.95
N LEU A 18 1.27 0.51 -5.86
CA LEU A 18 0.57 -0.78 -5.84
C LEU A 18 0.94 -1.57 -4.59
N ILE A 19 2.23 -1.63 -4.27
CA ILE A 19 2.78 -2.36 -3.12
C ILE A 19 2.25 -1.74 -1.82
N ALA A 20 2.25 -0.41 -1.71
CA ALA A 20 1.72 0.30 -0.55
C ALA A 20 0.21 0.03 -0.33
N LEU A 21 -0.59 0.08 -1.40
CA LEU A 21 -2.02 -0.25 -1.34
C LEU A 21 -2.27 -1.71 -0.96
N ALA A 22 -1.42 -2.63 -1.43
CA ALA A 22 -1.49 -4.04 -1.05
C ALA A 22 -1.15 -4.25 0.43
N MET A 23 -0.08 -3.63 0.92
CA MET A 23 0.35 -3.68 2.33
C MET A 23 -0.70 -3.09 3.28
N LEU A 24 -1.36 -1.99 2.90
CA LEU A 24 -2.44 -1.39 3.69
C LEU A 24 -3.66 -2.31 3.77
N ASN A 25 -3.97 -3.04 2.69
CA ASN A 25 -5.10 -3.97 2.63
C ASN A 25 -4.85 -5.31 3.34
N LEU A 26 -3.58 -5.69 3.50
CA LEU A 26 -3.15 -6.90 4.21
C LEU A 26 -3.40 -6.83 5.71
N GLY A 27 -3.44 -5.62 6.29
CA GLY A 27 -3.64 -5.40 7.72
C GLY A 27 -2.51 -5.99 8.56
N GLY A 28 -1.58 -5.15 9.03
CA GLY A 28 -0.58 -5.58 10.03
C GLY A 28 0.81 -4.97 9.91
N HIS A 29 1.18 -4.31 8.81
CA HIS A 29 2.41 -3.52 8.83
C HIS A 29 2.11 -2.16 9.45
N ARG A 30 2.46 -2.00 10.72
CA ARG A 30 2.48 -0.71 11.41
C ARG A 30 3.83 -0.06 11.04
N PRO A 31 3.89 0.84 10.03
CA PRO A 31 5.14 1.51 9.73
C PRO A 31 5.62 2.23 10.99
N VAL A 32 6.92 2.14 11.28
CA VAL A 32 7.53 2.92 12.35
C VAL A 32 7.36 4.39 12.00
N LEU A 33 6.48 5.07 12.73
CA LEU A 33 6.29 6.50 12.61
C LEU A 33 7.38 7.18 13.47
N PRO A 34 8.15 8.11 12.89
CA PRO A 34 9.08 8.93 13.67
C PRO A 34 8.33 9.60 14.82
N GLY A 35 8.76 9.37 16.06
CA GLY A 35 8.16 9.98 17.25
C GLY A 35 7.20 9.12 18.06
N ARG A 36 6.99 7.83 17.73
CA ARG A 36 6.41 6.86 18.67
C ARG A 36 7.49 5.86 19.11
N LYS A 37 7.90 5.94 20.37
CA LYS A 37 8.69 4.90 21.05
C LYS A 37 7.83 3.66 21.27
#